data_AF-A0A958X4L1-F1
#
_entry.id   AF-A0A958X4L1-F1
#
_cell.length_a   1.000
_cell.length_b   1.000
_cell.length_c   1.000
_cell.angle_alpha   90.00
_cell.angle_beta   90.00
_cell.angle_gamma   90.00
#
_symmetry.space_group_name_H-M   'P 1'
#
loop_
_entity.id
_entity.type
_entity.pdbx_description
1 polymer ?
#
loop_
_entity_poly.entity_id
_entity_poly.type
_entity_poly.pdbx_seq_one_letter_code
_entity_poly.pdbx_strand_id
1 'polypeptide(L)'
;MTNKYYLFLLASFFLTQALAQTDADIPADRYKTDQEIKLNQEMVEVEYYTLQLSKLKEAFAAKDISKTVVLESAVLMALRNEINQLELKLAEESAQLQRRRTASSGQINGGDEPVQLTARDPFAEPVTPDEKRLETMQYTLAAFQKHSFDPAQPEQAKLDFEKLDKIQQIMEEALSELLSRQN
;
A
#
# COMPACT_ATOMS: atom_id res chain seq x y z
N MET A 1 -20.60 -14.34 68.52
CA MET A 1 -19.65 -13.21 68.49
C MET A 1 -19.30 -12.92 67.04
N THR A 2 -20.24 -12.45 66.22
CA THR A 2 -20.48 -11.02 65.86
C THR A 2 -19.24 -10.24 65.41
N ASN A 3 -19.07 -10.21 64.09
CA ASN A 3 -18.98 -9.00 63.26
C ASN A 3 -18.08 -7.87 63.77
N LYS A 4 -16.79 -7.88 63.39
CA LYS A 4 -15.94 -6.67 63.46
C LYS A 4 -14.92 -6.48 62.31
N TYR A 5 -14.90 -7.33 61.28
CA TYR A 5 -13.87 -7.22 60.21
C TYR A 5 -14.39 -6.85 58.81
N TYR A 6 -15.70 -6.79 58.60
CA TYR A 6 -16.25 -6.44 57.28
C TYR A 6 -16.42 -4.93 57.04
N LEU A 7 -16.26 -4.08 58.06
CA LEU A 7 -16.50 -2.63 57.91
C LEU A 7 -15.26 -1.83 57.49
N PHE A 8 -14.07 -2.44 57.46
CA PHE A 8 -12.83 -1.73 57.09
C PHE A 8 -12.39 -1.95 55.64
N LEU A 9 -12.99 -2.92 54.93
CA LEU A 9 -12.67 -3.23 53.53
C LEU A 9 -13.56 -2.51 52.50
N LEU A 10 -14.57 -1.76 52.94
CA LEU A 10 -15.52 -1.06 52.06
C LEU A 10 -15.26 0.46 51.93
N ALA A 11 -14.36 1.03 52.74
CA ALA A 11 -14.03 2.45 52.67
C ALA A 11 -12.86 2.77 51.72
N SER A 12 -12.07 1.78 51.31
CA SER A 12 -10.87 1.98 50.48
C SER A 12 -11.16 2.01 48.97
N PHE A 13 -12.37 1.63 48.55
CA PHE A 13 -12.72 1.55 47.12
C PHE A 13 -13.34 2.84 46.55
N PHE A 14 -13.64 3.83 47.41
CA PHE A 14 -14.25 5.10 46.98
C PHE A 14 -13.28 6.28 46.92
N LEU A 15 -12.05 6.18 47.45
CA LEU A 15 -11.06 7.28 47.38
C LEU A 15 -10.12 7.23 46.17
N THR A 16 -10.07 6.12 45.41
CA THR A 16 -9.26 6.04 44.18
C THR A 16 -9.97 6.56 42.94
N GLN A 17 -11.25 6.94 43.03
CA GLN A 17 -11.98 7.52 41.89
C GLN A 17 -11.94 9.06 41.83
N ALA A 18 -11.26 9.72 42.77
CA ALA A 18 -11.21 11.19 42.83
C ALA A 18 -9.97 11.83 42.16
N LEU A 19 -9.14 11.06 41.43
CA LEU A 19 -7.97 11.58 40.71
C LEU A 19 -8.01 11.34 39.18
N ALA A 20 -9.16 10.95 38.63
CA ALA A 20 -9.35 10.80 37.19
C ALA A 20 -9.92 12.08 36.54
N GLN A 21 -9.39 13.25 36.89
CA GLN A 21 -9.61 14.51 36.15
C GLN A 21 -8.34 15.37 36.25
N THR A 22 -7.21 14.82 35.80
CA THR A 22 -6.18 15.68 35.21
C THR A 22 -6.46 15.72 33.73
N ASP A 23 -6.66 16.94 33.25
CA ASP A 23 -6.89 17.32 31.87
C ASP A 23 -6.21 16.36 30.90
N ALA A 24 -7.07 15.69 30.14
CA ALA A 24 -6.73 15.13 28.86
C ALA A 24 -6.17 16.26 27.98
N ASP A 25 -4.85 16.45 28.01
CA ASP A 25 -4.08 16.69 26.79
C ASP A 25 -4.26 15.44 25.92
N ILE A 26 -5.46 15.25 25.38
CA ILE A 26 -5.64 14.46 24.17
C ILE A 26 -4.98 15.33 23.11
N PRO A 27 -3.81 14.95 22.56
CA PRO A 27 -3.30 15.65 21.41
C PRO A 27 -4.43 15.64 20.39
N ALA A 28 -4.85 16.81 19.93
CA ALA A 28 -5.82 16.92 18.85
C ALA A 28 -5.24 16.13 17.69
N ASP A 29 -5.73 14.91 17.51
CA ASP A 29 -5.39 14.04 16.39
C ASP A 29 -5.84 14.81 15.16
N ARG A 30 -4.90 15.56 14.56
CA ARG A 30 -5.16 16.33 13.37
C ARG A 30 -5.58 15.30 12.34
N TYR A 31 -6.81 15.41 11.85
CA TYR A 31 -7.26 14.59 10.72
C TYR A 31 -6.20 14.67 9.64
N LYS A 32 -5.60 13.52 9.31
CA LYS A 32 -4.60 13.43 8.25
C LYS A 32 -5.23 13.93 6.96
N THR A 33 -4.55 14.83 6.26
CA THR A 33 -4.95 15.26 4.92
C THR A 33 -4.92 14.06 3.96
N ASP A 34 -5.72 14.10 2.90
CA ASP A 34 -5.71 13.05 1.86
C ASP A 34 -4.29 12.78 1.32
N GLN A 35 -3.44 13.82 1.28
CA GLN A 35 -2.06 13.72 0.84
C GLN A 35 -1.16 13.01 1.87
N GLU A 36 -1.37 13.23 3.16
CA GLU A 36 -0.68 12.48 4.23
C GLU A 36 -1.13 11.02 4.30
N ILE A 37 -2.40 10.73 4.00
CA ILE A 37 -2.91 9.36 3.92
C ILE A 37 -2.24 8.63 2.75
N LYS A 38 -2.24 9.23 1.56
CA LYS A 38 -1.59 8.68 0.36
C LYS A 38 -0.09 8.46 0.57
N LEU A 39 0.59 9.44 1.16
CA LEU A 39 2.02 9.30 1.46
C LEU A 39 2.29 8.14 2.42
N ASN A 40 1.54 8.05 3.52
CA ASN A 40 1.71 6.95 4.48
C ASN A 40 1.43 5.58 3.84
N GLN A 41 0.43 5.51 2.96
CA GLN A 41 0.11 4.27 2.25
C GLN A 41 1.28 3.82 1.36
N GLU A 42 1.79 4.72 0.50
CA GLU A 42 2.91 4.40 -0.39
C GLU A 42 4.19 4.06 0.40
N MET A 43 4.44 4.73 1.53
CA MET A 43 5.54 4.35 2.43
C MET A 43 5.42 2.91 2.92
N VAL A 44 4.24 2.52 3.42
CA VAL A 44 4.01 1.16 3.94
C VAL A 44 4.13 0.12 2.83
N GLU A 45 3.66 0.43 1.62
CA GLU A 45 3.74 -0.46 0.45
C GLU A 45 5.19 -0.68 -0.01
N VAL A 46 5.98 0.40 -0.11
CA VAL A 46 7.42 0.34 -0.41
C VAL A 46 8.17 -0.46 0.65
N GLU A 47 7.96 -0.15 1.93
CA GLU A 47 8.62 -0.85 3.05
C GLU A 47 8.29 -2.35 3.04
N TYR A 48 7.01 -2.69 2.85
CA TYR A 48 6.57 -4.08 2.80
C TYR A 48 7.20 -4.82 1.62
N TYR A 49 7.17 -4.24 0.41
CA TYR A 49 7.76 -4.84 -0.79
C TYR A 49 9.27 -5.08 -0.61
N THR A 50 10.01 -4.06 -0.18
CA THR A 50 11.45 -4.11 0.07
C THR A 50 11.81 -5.17 1.10
N LEU A 51 11.04 -5.27 2.19
CA LEU A 51 11.27 -6.28 3.22
C LEU A 51 11.09 -7.70 2.68
N GLN A 52 10.02 -7.96 1.91
CA GLN A 52 9.79 -9.30 1.34
C GLN A 52 10.85 -9.66 0.30
N LEU A 53 11.25 -8.71 -0.55
CA LEU A 53 12.29 -8.93 -1.56
C LEU A 53 13.65 -9.23 -0.91
N SER A 54 14.02 -8.50 0.13
CA SER A 54 15.23 -8.77 0.92
C SER A 54 15.22 -10.17 1.52
N LYS A 55 14.12 -10.57 2.17
CA LYS A 55 13.97 -11.91 2.74
C LYS A 55 14.05 -13.00 1.67
N LEU A 56 13.45 -12.77 0.50
CA LEU A 56 13.50 -13.71 -0.62
C LEU A 56 14.95 -13.94 -1.06
N LYS A 57 15.72 -12.86 -1.24
CA LYS A 57 17.15 -12.94 -1.60
C LYS A 57 17.95 -13.71 -0.55
N GLU A 58 17.69 -13.48 0.73
CA GLU A 58 18.33 -14.22 1.83
C GLU A 58 18.00 -15.72 1.80
N ALA A 59 16.72 -16.07 1.61
CA ALA A 59 16.28 -17.46 1.52
C ALA A 59 16.89 -18.17 0.30
N PHE A 60 16.96 -17.48 -0.84
CA PHE A 60 17.59 -17.98 -2.05
C PHE A 60 19.09 -18.23 -1.85
N ALA A 61 19.81 -17.28 -1.26
CA ALA A 61 21.24 -17.41 -0.96
C ALA A 61 21.51 -18.55 0.04
N ALA A 62 20.61 -18.77 0.99
CA ALA A 62 20.65 -19.89 1.93
C ALA A 62 20.24 -21.24 1.30
N LYS A 63 19.79 -21.26 0.05
CA LYS A 63 19.25 -22.43 -0.67
C LYS A 63 18.06 -23.08 0.05
N ASP A 64 17.31 -22.29 0.82
CA ASP A 64 16.11 -22.73 1.52
C ASP A 64 14.93 -22.68 0.54
N ILE A 65 14.70 -23.79 -0.18
CA ILE A 65 13.69 -23.88 -1.24
C ILE A 65 12.29 -23.58 -0.68
N SER A 66 11.94 -24.12 0.48
CA SER A 66 10.63 -23.93 1.09
C SER A 66 10.37 -22.47 1.42
N LYS A 67 11.34 -21.76 1.99
CA LYS A 67 11.21 -20.32 2.25
C LYS A 67 11.22 -19.50 0.97
N THR A 68 12.06 -19.85 0.00
CA THR A 68 12.12 -19.17 -1.30
C THR A 68 10.75 -19.14 -1.96
N VAL A 69 10.04 -20.27 -2.03
CA VAL A 69 8.70 -20.35 -2.64
C VAL A 69 7.67 -19.48 -1.89
N VAL A 70 7.69 -19.51 -0.55
CA VAL A 70 6.75 -18.71 0.27
C VAL A 70 7.02 -17.21 0.08
N LEU A 71 8.29 -16.80 0.10
CA LEU A 71 8.69 -15.41 -0.02
C LEU A 71 8.50 -14.89 -1.45
N GLU A 72 8.70 -15.73 -2.46
CA GLU A 72 8.35 -15.43 -3.86
C GLU A 72 6.86 -15.11 -3.96
N SER A 73 5.99 -15.96 -3.39
CA SER A 73 4.56 -15.71 -3.36
C SER A 73 4.22 -14.38 -2.66
N ALA A 74 4.90 -14.06 -1.56
CA ALA A 74 4.70 -12.81 -0.83
C ALA A 74 5.09 -11.57 -1.65
N VAL A 75 6.24 -11.61 -2.35
CA VAL A 75 6.68 -10.53 -3.25
C VAL A 75 5.70 -10.35 -4.42
N LEU A 76 5.27 -11.44 -5.05
CA LEU A 76 4.30 -11.37 -6.16
C LEU A 76 2.92 -10.88 -5.70
N MET A 77 2.52 -11.20 -4.46
CA MET A 77 1.30 -10.66 -3.87
C MET A 77 1.43 -9.15 -3.59
N ALA A 78 2.57 -8.70 -3.07
CA ALA A 78 2.84 -7.28 -2.90
C ALA A 78 2.76 -6.52 -4.24
N LEU A 79 3.37 -7.08 -5.30
CA LEU A 79 3.29 -6.52 -6.65
C LEU A 79 1.86 -6.47 -7.19
N ARG A 80 1.05 -7.51 -6.97
CA ARG A 80 -0.37 -7.50 -7.37
C ARG A 80 -1.18 -6.43 -6.64
N ASN A 81 -0.95 -6.28 -5.35
CA ASN A 81 -1.64 -5.26 -4.56
C ASN A 81 -1.32 -3.87 -5.09
N GLU A 82 -0.04 -3.61 -5.38
CA GLU A 82 0.41 -2.36 -5.97
C GLU A 82 -0.23 -2.08 -7.34
N ILE A 83 -0.24 -3.07 -8.23
CA ILE A 83 -0.92 -2.98 -9.54
C ILE A 83 -2.39 -2.60 -9.37
N ASN A 84 -3.10 -3.27 -8.46
CA ASN A 84 -4.51 -3.00 -8.22
C ASN A 84 -4.74 -1.56 -7.69
N GLN A 85 -3.86 -1.06 -6.82
CA GLN A 85 -3.94 0.31 -6.30
C GLN A 85 -3.73 1.34 -7.41
N LEU A 86 -2.74 1.13 -8.29
CA LEU A 86 -2.49 2.01 -9.43
C LEU A 86 -3.66 1.99 -10.43
N GLU A 87 -4.23 0.82 -10.71
CA GLU A 87 -5.41 0.71 -11.57
C GLU A 87 -6.60 1.50 -11.01
N LEU A 88 -6.86 1.39 -9.69
CA LEU A 88 -7.89 2.17 -9.02
C LEU A 88 -7.60 3.68 -9.11
N LYS A 89 -6.36 4.10 -8.82
CA LYS A 89 -5.95 5.50 -8.88
C LYS A 89 -6.15 6.10 -10.27
N LEU A 90 -5.69 5.41 -11.31
CA LEU A 90 -5.84 5.86 -12.69
C LEU A 90 -7.32 5.88 -13.13
N ALA A 91 -8.12 4.91 -12.67
CA ALA A 91 -9.56 4.91 -12.90
C ALA A 91 -10.24 6.13 -12.25
N GLU A 92 -9.90 6.46 -11.00
CA GLU A 92 -10.41 7.64 -10.30
C GLU A 92 -10.02 8.95 -11.00
N GLU A 93 -8.75 9.09 -11.40
CA GLU A 93 -8.25 10.27 -12.13
C GLU A 93 -8.98 10.45 -13.47
N SER A 94 -9.18 9.37 -14.21
CA SER A 94 -9.92 9.41 -15.48
C SER A 94 -11.39 9.82 -15.28
N ALA A 95 -12.05 9.29 -14.25
CA ALA A 95 -13.42 9.65 -13.90
C ALA A 95 -13.54 11.13 -13.48
N GLN A 96 -12.58 11.64 -12.70
CA GLN A 96 -12.54 13.04 -12.32
C GLN A 96 -12.32 13.96 -13.52
N LEU A 97 -11.43 13.61 -14.45
CA LEU A 97 -11.22 14.36 -15.69
C LEU A 97 -12.49 14.41 -16.53
N GLN A 98 -13.21 13.29 -16.64
CA GLN A 98 -14.49 13.24 -17.36
C GLN A 98 -15.55 14.13 -16.70
N ARG A 99 -15.68 14.08 -15.36
CA ARG A 99 -16.59 14.97 -14.60
C ARG A 99 -16.25 16.45 -14.79
N ARG A 100 -14.96 16.80 -14.83
CA ARG A 100 -14.52 18.18 -15.12
C ARG A 100 -14.87 18.59 -16.55
N ARG A 101 -14.74 17.70 -17.53
CA ARG A 101 -15.11 17.96 -18.93
C ARG A 101 -16.62 18.18 -19.08
N THR A 102 -17.46 17.35 -18.44
CA THR A 102 -18.92 17.50 -18.50
C THR A 102 -19.40 18.76 -17.77
N ALA A 103 -18.80 19.09 -16.62
CA ALA A 103 -19.08 20.33 -15.90
C ALA A 103 -18.65 21.57 -16.70
N SER A 104 -17.49 21.51 -17.37
CA SER A 104 -16.95 22.59 -18.21
C SER A 104 -17.73 22.77 -19.52
N SER A 105 -18.27 21.71 -20.10
CA SER A 105 -19.07 21.78 -21.34
C SER A 105 -20.51 22.24 -21.13
N GLY A 106 -20.95 22.46 -19.88
CA GLY A 106 -22.32 22.88 -19.56
C GLY A 106 -23.39 21.81 -19.78
N GLN A 107 -23.02 20.57 -20.12
CA GLN A 107 -23.96 19.45 -20.22
C GLN A 107 -24.21 18.86 -18.84
N ILE A 108 -25.14 19.46 -18.10
CA ILE A 108 -25.71 18.88 -16.88
C ILE A 108 -26.80 17.88 -17.29
N ASN A 109 -26.42 16.74 -17.85
CA ASN A 109 -27.34 15.60 -17.90
C ASN A 109 -27.31 14.93 -16.52
N GLY A 110 -28.24 15.37 -15.66
CA GLY A 110 -28.64 14.63 -14.48
C GLY A 110 -29.37 13.36 -14.91
N GLY A 111 -28.64 12.25 -14.94
CA GLY A 111 -29.19 10.92 -15.13
C GLY A 111 -28.25 9.94 -14.46
N ASP A 112 -28.80 9.18 -13.51
CA ASP A 112 -28.16 8.09 -12.76
C ASP A 112 -27.71 6.94 -13.67
N GLU A 113 -26.85 7.20 -14.66
CA GLU A 113 -26.13 6.14 -15.35
C GLU A 113 -24.77 5.93 -14.67
N PRO A 114 -24.41 4.67 -14.35
CA PRO A 114 -23.10 4.37 -13.82
C PRO A 114 -22.08 4.91 -14.83
N VAL A 115 -21.13 5.72 -14.35
CA VAL A 115 -20.01 6.20 -15.15
C VAL A 115 -19.38 4.99 -15.82
N GLN A 116 -19.70 4.77 -17.10
CA GLN A 116 -18.97 3.82 -17.92
C GLN A 116 -17.60 4.44 -18.06
N LEU A 117 -16.67 3.97 -17.22
CA LEU A 117 -15.25 4.22 -17.37
C LEU A 117 -14.93 3.81 -18.80
N THR A 118 -14.81 4.78 -19.70
CA THR A 118 -14.23 4.54 -21.02
C THR A 118 -12.81 4.11 -20.74
N ALA A 119 -12.60 2.80 -20.68
CA ALA A 119 -11.30 2.19 -20.59
C ALA A 119 -10.45 2.82 -21.70
N ARG A 120 -9.35 3.45 -21.30
CA ARG A 120 -8.37 3.97 -22.23
C ARG A 120 -7.98 2.83 -23.19
N ASP A 121 -7.78 3.16 -24.46
CA ASP A 121 -7.33 2.19 -25.47
C ASP A 121 -6.15 1.39 -24.91
N PRO A 122 -6.26 0.05 -24.76
CA PRO A 122 -5.19 -0.78 -24.20
C PRO A 122 -3.91 -0.78 -25.06
N PHE A 123 -3.95 -0.21 -26.26
CA PHE A 123 -2.80 -0.04 -27.15
C PHE A 123 -2.22 1.38 -27.17
N ALA A 124 -2.75 2.32 -26.39
CA ALA A 124 -2.20 3.67 -26.29
C ALA A 124 -0.94 3.69 -25.42
N GLU A 125 0.16 4.27 -25.92
CA GLU A 125 1.40 4.41 -25.15
C GLU A 125 1.17 5.11 -23.80
N PRO A 126 1.75 4.63 -22.68
CA PRO A 126 1.59 5.27 -21.38
C PRO A 126 2.22 6.67 -21.38
N VAL A 127 1.43 7.67 -20.99
CA VAL A 127 1.87 9.08 -21.03
C VAL A 127 2.17 9.61 -19.64
N THR A 128 1.60 9.02 -18.58
CA THR A 128 1.87 9.45 -17.21
C THR A 128 2.92 8.56 -16.52
N PRO A 129 3.63 9.06 -15.50
CA PRO A 129 4.54 8.24 -14.69
C PRO A 129 3.85 7.02 -14.08
N ASP A 130 2.63 7.17 -13.57
CA ASP A 130 1.84 6.09 -12.97
C ASP A 130 1.43 5.02 -14.01
N GLU A 131 1.14 5.42 -15.25
CA GLU A 131 0.86 4.48 -16.34
C GLU A 131 2.10 3.67 -16.73
N LYS A 132 3.27 4.31 -16.80
CA LYS A 132 4.55 3.63 -17.07
C LYS A 132 4.93 2.67 -15.94
N ARG A 133 4.70 3.08 -14.69
CA ARG A 133 4.87 2.23 -13.49
C ARG A 133 3.97 1.00 -13.59
N LEU A 134 2.68 1.21 -13.84
CA LEU A 134 1.70 0.13 -13.98
C LEU A 134 2.09 -0.87 -15.07
N GLU A 135 2.44 -0.41 -16.28
CA GLU A 135 2.84 -1.28 -17.39
C GLU A 135 4.07 -2.11 -17.02
N THR A 136 5.09 -1.48 -16.44
CA THR A 136 6.34 -2.18 -16.04
C THR A 136 6.06 -3.26 -14.99
N MET A 137 5.19 -2.96 -14.01
CA MET A 137 4.78 -3.91 -12.98
C MET A 137 3.97 -5.07 -13.54
N GLN A 138 3.00 -4.80 -14.44
CA GLN A 138 2.20 -5.84 -15.10
C GLN A 138 3.06 -6.76 -15.96
N TYR A 139 3.99 -6.20 -16.74
CA TYR A 139 4.94 -6.97 -17.55
C TYR A 139 5.81 -7.88 -16.66
N THR A 140 6.33 -7.33 -15.57
CA THR A 140 7.14 -8.09 -14.61
C THR A 140 6.33 -9.21 -13.98
N LEU A 141 5.12 -8.92 -13.49
CA LEU A 141 4.24 -9.92 -12.90
C LEU A 141 3.94 -11.05 -13.90
N ALA A 142 3.65 -10.73 -15.16
CA ALA A 142 3.38 -11.71 -16.20
C ALA A 142 4.60 -12.63 -16.46
N ALA A 143 5.81 -12.08 -16.43
CA ALA A 143 7.04 -12.87 -16.56
C ALA A 143 7.20 -13.88 -15.41
N PHE A 144 6.75 -13.54 -14.20
CA PHE A 144 6.83 -14.41 -13.02
C PHE A 144 5.70 -15.43 -12.88
N GLN A 145 4.58 -15.30 -13.60
CA GLN A 145 3.44 -16.23 -13.48
C GLN A 145 3.74 -17.68 -13.89
N LYS A 146 4.79 -17.91 -14.67
CA LYS A 146 5.24 -19.24 -15.10
C LYS A 146 6.67 -19.56 -14.63
N HIS A 147 7.18 -18.74 -13.72
CA HIS A 147 8.54 -18.83 -13.20
C HIS A 147 8.51 -19.29 -11.75
N SER A 148 9.62 -19.88 -11.31
CA SER A 148 9.89 -20.16 -9.89
C SER A 148 11.37 -19.97 -9.65
N PHE A 149 11.73 -19.31 -8.54
CA PHE A 149 13.13 -19.18 -8.18
C PHE A 149 13.74 -20.55 -7.84
N ASP A 150 14.68 -21.00 -8.67
CA ASP A 150 15.41 -22.26 -8.48
C ASP A 150 16.84 -21.98 -8.01
N PRO A 151 17.20 -22.34 -6.75
CA PRO A 151 18.57 -22.19 -6.25
C PRO A 151 19.64 -22.96 -7.05
N ALA A 152 19.24 -23.93 -7.88
CA ALA A 152 20.13 -24.61 -8.81
C ALA A 152 20.45 -23.79 -10.07
N GLN A 153 19.74 -22.68 -10.32
CA GLN A 153 19.89 -21.81 -11.48
C GLN A 153 20.22 -20.35 -11.07
N PRO A 154 21.39 -20.12 -10.43
CA PRO A 154 21.73 -18.82 -9.86
C PRO A 154 21.85 -17.69 -10.89
N GLU A 155 22.28 -17.99 -12.12
CA GLU A 155 22.38 -16.98 -13.19
C GLU A 155 21.00 -16.49 -13.65
N GLN A 156 20.03 -17.39 -13.78
CA GLN A 156 18.66 -17.01 -14.12
C GLN A 156 18.02 -16.22 -12.98
N ALA A 157 18.17 -16.71 -11.74
CA ALA A 157 17.65 -16.03 -10.56
C ALA A 157 18.23 -14.62 -10.39
N LYS A 158 19.50 -14.39 -10.76
CA LYS A 158 20.10 -13.05 -10.76
C LYS A 158 19.34 -12.09 -11.69
N LEU A 159 19.08 -12.50 -12.93
CA LEU A 159 18.32 -11.69 -13.89
C LEU A 159 16.88 -11.42 -13.40
N ASP A 160 16.29 -12.38 -12.71
CA ASP A 160 14.96 -12.24 -12.15
C ASP A 160 14.94 -11.31 -10.94
N PHE A 161 15.96 -11.36 -10.07
CA PHE A 161 16.14 -10.37 -9.01
C PHE A 161 16.38 -8.97 -9.55
N GLU A 162 17.12 -8.80 -10.64
CA GLU A 162 17.32 -7.49 -11.28
C GLU A 162 15.98 -6.86 -11.74
N LYS A 163 15.03 -7.68 -12.22
CA LYS A 163 13.68 -7.20 -12.57
C LYS A 163 12.90 -6.75 -11.33
N LEU A 164 12.95 -7.53 -10.25
CA LEU A 164 12.27 -7.18 -8.99
C LEU A 164 12.89 -5.94 -8.34
N ASP A 165 14.21 -5.79 -8.41
CA ASP A 165 14.91 -4.59 -7.95
C ASP A 165 14.52 -3.37 -8.75
N LYS A 166 14.28 -3.52 -10.06
CA LYS A 166 13.78 -2.41 -10.87
C LYS A 166 12.38 -1.97 -10.43
N ILE A 167 11.52 -2.91 -10.02
CA ILE A 167 10.22 -2.57 -9.44
C ILE A 167 10.40 -1.81 -8.13
N GLN A 168 11.26 -2.27 -7.23
CA GLN A 168 11.56 -1.57 -5.98
C GLN A 168 11.99 -0.11 -6.26
N GLN A 169 12.92 0.10 -7.20
CA GLN A 169 13.38 1.43 -7.59
C GLN A 169 12.23 2.33 -8.06
N ILE A 170 11.33 1.80 -8.89
CA ILE A 170 10.18 2.58 -9.40
C ILE A 170 9.25 2.99 -8.25
N MET A 171 9.01 2.11 -7.28
CA MET A 171 8.19 2.43 -6.10
C MET A 171 8.88 3.50 -5.23
N GLU A 172 10.19 3.39 -5.01
CA GLU A 172 10.98 4.37 -4.26
C GLU A 172 11.01 5.74 -4.97
N GLU A 173 11.15 5.77 -6.29
CA GLU A 173 11.06 6.99 -7.11
C GLU A 173 9.70 7.67 -6.95
N ALA A 174 8.60 6.90 -7.03
CA ALA A 174 7.25 7.43 -6.84
C ALA A 174 7.03 8.00 -5.43
N LEU A 175 7.53 7.31 -4.40
CA LEU A 175 7.49 7.80 -3.02
C LEU A 175 8.29 9.10 -2.86
N SER A 176 9.49 9.17 -3.45
CA SER A 176 10.33 10.37 -3.44
C SER A 176 9.64 11.55 -4.13
N GLU A 177 8.93 11.32 -5.23
CA GLU A 177 8.14 12.36 -5.88
C GLU A 177 7.03 12.89 -4.95
N LEU A 178 6.30 12.01 -4.26
CA LEU A 178 5.26 12.41 -3.32
C LEU A 178 5.80 13.24 -2.16
N LEU A 179 6.95 12.83 -1.60
CA LEU A 179 7.66 13.57 -0.55
C LEU A 179 8.10 14.95 -1.04
N SER A 180 8.60 15.05 -2.28
CA SER A 180 9.05 16.33 -2.85
C SER A 180 7.91 17.34 -3.02
N ARG A 181 6.67 16.87 -3.20
CA ARG A 181 5.47 17.72 -3.34
C ARG A 181 4.92 18.24 -2.00
N GLN A 182 5.47 17.79 -0.86
CA GLN A 182 5.07 18.27 0.47
C GLN A 182 5.97 19.39 1.01
N ASN A 183 7.17 19.56 0.47
CA ASN A 183 8.15 20.59 0.86
C ASN A 183 8.07 21.81 -0.05
#